data_AF-A0AB36X6C9-F1
#
_entry.id   AF-A0AB36X6C9-F1
#
_cell.length_a   1.000
_cell.length_b   1.000
_cell.length_c   1.000
_cell.angle_alpha   90.00
_cell.angle_beta   90.00
_cell.angle_gamma   90.00
#
_symmetry.space_group_name_H-M   'P 1'
#
loop_
_entity.id
_entity.type
_entity.pdbx_description
1 polymer ?
#
loop_
_entity_poly.entity_id
_entity_poly.type
_entity_poly.pdbx_seq_one_letter_code
_entity_poly.pdbx_strand_id
1 'polypeptide(L)'
;MKGQFSMQTTPPHWQRNIAIFLLGQFLSGITSMTVQYASILYLTAKTGSATILSIATLLGMLPTILLRPFVGPYIDRLNKKMLLIVPDIVAAKVALILIAVGEFGGFFPVWLIFLSLLV
;
A
#
# COMPACT_ATOMS: atom_id res chain seq x y z
N MET A 1 -22.84 -35.23 -29.12
CA MET A 1 -21.37 -35.21 -29.21
C MET A 1 -20.83 -34.59 -27.94
N LYS A 2 -20.09 -35.36 -27.13
CA LYS A 2 -19.60 -34.98 -25.79
C LYS A 2 -18.36 -34.07 -25.93
N GLY A 3 -18.55 -32.76 -25.76
CA GLY A 3 -17.46 -31.79 -25.67
C GLY A 3 -16.95 -31.71 -24.24
N GLN A 4 -15.66 -31.93 -24.08
CA GLN A 4 -14.93 -32.13 -22.84
C GLN A 4 -15.06 -30.95 -21.87
N PHE A 5 -15.79 -31.12 -20.77
CA PHE A 5 -15.61 -30.30 -19.57
C PHE A 5 -14.24 -30.69 -18.97
N SER A 6 -13.20 -29.94 -19.33
CA SER A 6 -11.88 -30.07 -18.71
C SER A 6 -12.03 -29.79 -17.21
N MET A 7 -12.01 -30.83 -16.39
CA MET A 7 -11.92 -30.71 -14.93
C MET A 7 -10.61 -29.97 -14.64
N GLN A 8 -10.69 -28.67 -14.37
CA GLN A 8 -9.55 -27.91 -13.86
C GLN A 8 -9.19 -28.54 -12.52
N THR A 9 -8.14 -29.36 -12.51
CA THR A 9 -7.64 -29.94 -11.28
C THR A 9 -7.14 -28.80 -10.42
N THR A 10 -7.77 -28.59 -9.26
CA THR A 10 -7.28 -27.63 -8.28
C THR A 10 -5.83 -27.99 -7.97
N PRO A 11 -4.90 -27.03 -8.03
CA PRO A 11 -3.51 -27.33 -7.76
C PRO A 11 -3.38 -27.97 -6.37
N PRO A 12 -2.51 -28.98 -6.20
CA PRO A 12 -2.31 -29.60 -4.90
C PRO A 12 -1.95 -28.52 -3.87
N HIS A 13 -2.61 -28.56 -2.71
CA HIS A 13 -2.48 -27.57 -1.61
C HIS A 13 -2.98 -26.14 -1.90
N TRP A 14 -3.91 -25.93 -2.84
CA TRP A 14 -4.48 -24.61 -3.13
C TRP A 14 -4.99 -23.83 -1.89
N GLN A 15 -5.64 -24.52 -0.94
CA GLN A 15 -6.15 -23.91 0.30
C GLN A 15 -5.02 -23.33 1.16
N ARG A 16 -3.92 -24.07 1.27
CA ARG A 16 -2.73 -23.65 2.03
C ARG A 16 -2.07 -22.44 1.36
N ASN A 17 -1.96 -22.44 0.04
CA ASN A 17 -1.35 -21.33 -0.70
C ASN A 17 -2.17 -20.04 -0.56
N ILE A 18 -3.50 -20.13 -0.65
CA ILE A 18 -4.38 -18.97 -0.41
C ILE A 18 -4.29 -18.52 1.04
N ALA A 19 -4.27 -19.43 2.01
CA ALA A 19 -4.16 -19.07 3.43
C ALA A 19 -2.85 -18.32 3.72
N ILE A 20 -1.71 -18.80 3.19
CA ILE A 20 -0.42 -18.12 3.34
C ILE A 20 -0.44 -16.75 2.65
N PHE A 21 -1.01 -16.66 1.45
CA PHE A 21 -1.13 -15.40 0.71
C PHE A 21 -1.97 -14.38 1.48
N LEU A 22 -3.14 -14.78 1.98
CA LEU A 22 -4.03 -13.91 2.74
C LEU A 22 -3.37 -13.46 4.04
N LEU A 23 -2.74 -14.36 4.78
CA LEU A 23 -2.01 -14.02 6.00
C LEU A 23 -0.88 -13.02 5.74
N GLY A 24 -0.11 -13.23 4.66
CA GLY A 24 0.94 -12.28 4.25
C GLY A 24 0.37 -10.90 3.92
N GLN A 25 -0.72 -10.84 3.16
CA GLN A 25 -1.39 -9.57 2.82
C GLN A 25 -2.01 -8.87 4.03
N PHE A 26 -2.62 -9.62 4.95
CA PHE A 26 -3.13 -9.07 6.20
C PHE A 26 -2.02 -8.46 7.04
N LEU A 27 -0.91 -9.19 7.21
CA LEU A 27 0.21 -8.71 8.01
C LEU A 27 0.86 -7.47 7.39
N SER A 28 1.12 -7.50 6.07
CA SER A 28 1.64 -6.34 5.33
C SER A 28 0.69 -5.13 5.42
N GLY A 29 -0.62 -5.37 5.36
CA GLY A 29 -1.64 -4.33 5.53
C GLY A 29 -1.57 -3.66 6.90
N ILE A 30 -1.49 -4.45 7.99
CA ILE A 30 -1.39 -3.93 9.37
C ILE A 30 -0.13 -3.08 9.55
N THR A 31 1.03 -3.55 9.05
CA THR A 31 2.28 -2.79 9.14
C THR A 31 2.17 -1.47 8.39
N SER A 32 1.58 -1.49 7.18
CA SER A 32 1.39 -0.28 6.38
C SER A 32 0.49 0.74 7.08
N MET A 33 -0.62 0.30 7.68
CA MET A 33 -1.52 1.17 8.45
C MET A 33 -0.81 1.76 9.68
N THR A 34 0.04 0.98 10.33
CA THR A 34 0.84 1.45 11.48
C THR A 34 1.82 2.54 11.07
N VAL A 35 2.55 2.34 9.96
CA VAL A 35 3.49 3.35 9.41
C VAL A 35 2.75 4.63 9.01
N GLN A 36 1.58 4.49 8.38
CA GLN A 36 0.76 5.63 8.00
C GLN A 36 0.33 6.45 9.23
N TYR A 37 -0.18 5.79 10.28
CA TYR A 37 -0.59 6.48 11.50
C TYR A 37 0.59 7.10 12.25
N ALA A 38 1.72 6.40 12.34
CA ALA A 38 2.95 6.92 12.94
C ALA A 38 3.46 8.17 12.22
N SER A 39 3.40 8.19 10.89
CA SER A 39 3.82 9.35 10.07
C SER A 39 2.96 10.59 10.34
N ILE A 40 1.63 10.40 10.41
CA ILE A 40 0.66 11.46 10.70
C ILE A 40 0.88 12.02 12.13
N LEU A 41 1.05 11.15 13.12
CA LEU A 41 1.32 11.56 14.50
C LEU A 41 2.68 12.25 14.64
N TYR A 42 3.70 11.79 13.93
CA TYR A 42 5.03 12.41 13.92
C TYR A 42 4.97 13.85 13.39
N LEU A 43 4.30 14.06 12.25
CA LEU A 43 4.03 15.38 11.69
C LEU A 43 3.32 16.29 12.70
N THR A 44 2.29 15.76 13.35
CA THR A 44 1.49 16.51 14.33
C THR A 44 2.32 16.86 15.57
N ALA A 45 3.11 15.92 16.08
CA ALA A 45 3.98 16.14 17.24
C ALA A 45 5.10 17.16 16.95
N LYS A 46 5.66 17.15 15.73
CA LYS A 46 6.69 18.11 15.32
C LYS A 46 6.16 19.52 15.14
N THR A 47 4.93 19.67 14.65
CA THR A 47 4.38 20.97 14.28
C THR A 47 3.39 21.54 15.28
N GLY A 48 2.87 20.72 16.20
CA GLY A 48 1.97 21.13 17.29
C GLY A 48 0.59 21.62 16.83
N SER A 49 0.23 21.48 15.56
CA SER A 49 -0.98 22.06 14.98
C SER A 49 -2.00 21.00 14.57
N ALA A 50 -3.24 21.17 15.03
CA ALA A 50 -4.38 20.35 14.64
C ALA A 50 -4.73 20.49 13.14
N THR A 51 -4.41 21.62 12.51
CA THR A 51 -4.62 21.83 11.07
C THR A 51 -3.74 20.88 10.25
N ILE A 52 -2.50 20.66 10.69
CA ILE A 52 -1.55 19.77 9.99
C ILE A 52 -1.96 18.32 10.14
N LEU A 53 -2.49 17.93 11.30
CA LEU A 53 -3.09 16.62 11.51
C LEU A 53 -4.20 16.35 10.48
N SER A 54 -5.15 17.28 10.33
CA SER A 54 -6.27 17.16 9.39
C SER A 54 -5.82 17.12 7.93
N ILE A 55 -4.81 17.91 7.55
CA ILE A 55 -4.27 17.88 6.18
C ILE A 55 -3.53 16.56 5.92
N ALA A 56 -2.75 16.08 6.88
CA ALA A 56 -2.02 14.81 6.76
C ALA A 56 -2.96 13.60 6.67
N THR A 57 -4.04 13.58 7.45
CA THR A 57 -5.05 12.51 7.36
C THR A 57 -5.80 12.57 6.03
N LEU A 58 -6.17 13.77 5.54
CA LEU A 58 -6.78 13.92 4.22
C LEU A 58 -5.86 13.39 3.11
N LEU A 59 -4.58 13.77 3.12
CA LEU A 59 -3.60 13.29 2.15
C LEU A 59 -3.38 11.76 2.26
N GLY A 60 -3.40 11.19 3.46
CA GLY A 60 -3.29 9.75 3.67
C GLY A 60 -4.45 8.93 3.07
N MET A 61 -5.66 9.51 3.05
CA MET A 61 -6.85 8.82 2.53
C MET A 61 -7.13 9.11 1.05
N LEU A 62 -6.62 10.24 0.54
CA LEU A 62 -6.89 10.75 -0.80
C LEU A 62 -6.55 9.76 -1.93
N PRO A 63 -5.39 9.07 -1.95
CA PRO A 63 -5.06 8.09 -2.99
C PRO A 63 -6.08 6.95 -3.01
N THR A 64 -6.44 6.44 -1.83
CA THR A 64 -7.36 5.31 -1.70
C THR A 64 -8.76 5.69 -2.17
N ILE A 65 -9.25 6.88 -1.80
CA ILE A 65 -10.58 7.36 -2.19
C ILE A 65 -10.65 7.56 -3.71
N LEU A 66 -9.61 8.16 -4.30
CA LEU A 66 -9.56 8.40 -5.75
C LEU A 66 -9.47 7.11 -6.55
N LEU A 67 -8.66 6.13 -6.10
CA LEU A 67 -8.45 4.89 -6.86
C LEU A 67 -9.64 3.94 -6.78
N ARG A 68 -10.35 3.88 -5.64
CA ARG A 68 -11.49 2.96 -5.42
C ARG A 68 -12.52 2.86 -6.56
N PRO A 69 -13.04 3.95 -7.16
CA PRO A 69 -14.00 3.86 -8.27
C PRO A 69 -13.39 3.31 -9.57
N PHE A 70 -12.09 3.52 -9.81
CA PHE A 70 -11.41 3.06 -11.03
C PHE A 70 -10.91 1.61 -10.92
N VAL A 71 -10.64 1.15 -9.69
CA VAL A 71 -10.13 -0.19 -9.40
C VAL A 71 -11.03 -1.29 -10.01
N GLY A 72 -12.36 -1.19 -9.95
CA GLY A 72 -13.27 -2.25 -10.42
C GLY A 72 -13.13 -2.61 -11.91
N PRO A 73 -13.48 -1.71 -12.85
CA PRO A 73 -13.48 -2.03 -14.28
C PRO A 73 -12.08 -2.25 -14.87
N TYR A 74 -11.06 -1.62 -14.30
CA TYR A 74 -9.70 -1.66 -14.84
C TYR A 74 -8.89 -2.85 -14.34
N ILE A 75 -9.09 -3.31 -13.11
CA ILE A 75 -8.33 -4.46 -12.56
C ILE A 75 -8.67 -5.78 -13.23
N ASP A 76 -9.92 -5.95 -13.68
CA ASP A 76 -10.32 -7.19 -14.33
C ASP A 76 -9.59 -7.44 -15.66
N ARG A 77 -9.10 -6.35 -16.29
CA ARG A 77 -8.33 -6.39 -17.55
C ARG A 77 -6.81 -6.46 -17.34
N LEU A 78 -6.33 -6.28 -16.10
CA LEU A 78 -4.91 -6.20 -15.79
C LEU A 78 -4.36 -7.55 -15.30
N ASN A 79 -3.05 -7.73 -15.49
CA ASN A 79 -2.35 -8.90 -14.96
C ASN A 79 -2.35 -8.87 -13.43
N LYS A 80 -3.12 -9.77 -12.79
CA LYS A 80 -3.25 -9.88 -11.32
C LYS A 80 -1.91 -9.97 -10.59
N LYS A 81 -0.91 -10.62 -11.21
CA LYS A 81 0.46 -10.70 -10.66
C LYS A 81 1.15 -9.32 -10.61
N MET A 82 0.98 -8.50 -11.65
CA MET A 82 1.55 -7.14 -11.70
C MET A 82 0.84 -6.21 -10.72
N LEU A 83 -0.47 -6.36 -10.55
CA LEU A 83 -1.24 -5.57 -9.59
C LEU A 83 -0.77 -5.76 -8.15
N LEU A 84 -0.29 -6.96 -7.79
CA LEU A 84 0.27 -7.23 -6.46
C LEU A 84 1.69 -6.68 -6.33
N ILE A 85 2.54 -6.81 -7.36
CA ILE A 85 3.96 -6.45 -7.27
C ILE A 85 4.19 -4.94 -7.37
N VAL A 86 3.44 -4.24 -8.22
CA VAL A 86 3.69 -2.81 -8.51
C VAL A 86 3.55 -1.93 -7.27
N PRO A 87 2.46 -2.03 -6.46
CA PRO A 87 2.32 -1.23 -5.24
C PRO A 87 3.46 -1.48 -4.24
N ASP A 88 3.85 -2.74 -4.04
CA ASP A 88 4.95 -3.11 -3.13
C ASP A 88 6.28 -2.49 -3.58
N ILE A 89 6.57 -2.46 -4.89
CA ILE A 89 7.78 -1.81 -5.42
C ILE A 89 7.74 -0.29 -5.22
N VAL A 90 6.58 0.34 -5.44
CA VAL A 90 6.41 1.79 -5.26
C VAL A 90 6.63 2.16 -3.80
N ALA A 91 5.99 1.44 -2.87
CA ALA A 91 6.15 1.64 -1.43
C ALA A 91 7.61 1.45 -0.99
N ALA A 92 8.29 0.38 -1.45
CA ALA A 92 9.69 0.13 -1.15
C ALA A 92 10.61 1.26 -1.64
N LYS A 93 10.39 1.78 -2.86
CA LYS A 93 11.17 2.91 -3.38
C LYS A 93 10.98 4.17 -2.57
N VAL A 94 9.74 4.47 -2.16
CA VAL A 94 9.42 5.67 -1.37
C VAL A 94 10.06 5.58 0.02
N ALA A 95 9.98 4.41 0.66
CA ALA A 95 10.66 4.16 1.93
C ALA A 95 12.19 4.32 1.81
N LEU A 96 12.78 3.81 0.72
CA LEU A 96 14.22 3.94 0.47
C LEU A 96 14.64 5.40 0.29
N ILE A 97 13.86 6.19 -0.46
CA ILE A 97 14.10 7.64 -0.63
C ILE A 97 13.98 8.36 0.72
N LEU A 98 12.98 8.04 1.53
CA LEU A 98 12.81 8.64 2.87
C LEU A 98 14.02 8.39 3.77
N ILE A 99 14.49 7.13 3.84
CA ILE A 99 15.66 6.77 4.64
C ILE A 99 16.91 7.47 4.10
N ALA A 100 17.10 7.45 2.78
CA ALA A 100 18.26 8.08 2.15
C ALA A 100 18.32 9.60 2.45
N VAL A 101 17.20 10.31 2.36
CA VAL A 101 17.19 11.75 2.66
C VAL A 101 17.27 12.03 4.15
N GLY A 102 16.60 11.24 4.99
CA GLY A 102 16.58 11.42 6.44
C GLY A 102 17.94 11.20 7.10
N GLU A 103 18.62 10.10 6.76
CA GLU A 103 19.91 9.73 7.37
C GLU A 103 21.10 10.47 6.73
N PHE A 104 21.17 10.56 5.39
CA PHE A 104 22.31 11.23 4.74
C PHE A 104 22.16 12.75 4.67
N GLY A 105 20.94 13.28 4.71
CA GLY A 105 20.68 14.72 4.72
C GLY A 105 20.79 15.36 6.10
N GLY A 106 20.69 14.59 7.19
CA GLY A 106 20.73 15.09 8.57
C GLY A 106 19.51 15.89 9.02
N PHE A 107 18.49 16.02 8.16
CA PHE A 107 17.19 16.61 8.47
C PHE A 107 16.08 15.79 7.83
N PHE A 108 14.96 15.60 8.53
CA PHE A 108 13.74 14.99 7.97
C PHE A 108 12.83 16.09 7.40
N PRO A 109 12.87 16.34 6.08
CA PRO A 109 12.06 17.40 5.49
C PRO A 109 10.57 17.03 5.53
N VAL A 110 9.76 17.94 6.07
CA VAL A 110 8.32 17.75 6.31
C VAL A 110 7.56 17.43 5.01
N TRP A 111 7.97 18.02 3.87
CA TRP A 111 7.37 17.78 2.57
C TRP A 111 7.52 16.33 2.07
N LEU A 112 8.62 15.63 2.40
CA LEU A 112 8.77 14.22 2.01
C LEU A 112 7.82 13.31 2.80
N ILE A 113 7.55 13.66 4.06
CA ILE A 113 6.59 12.91 4.88
C ILE A 113 5.19 13.07 4.29
N PHE A 114 4.80 14.29 3.87
CA PHE A 114 3.54 14.50 3.15
C PHE A 114 3.44 13.70 1.85
N LEU A 115 4.53 13.60 1.08
CA LEU A 115 4.54 12.83 -0.16
C LEU A 115 4.43 11.32 0.09
N SER A 116 5.02 10.82 1.18
CA SER A 116 4.88 9.42 1.57
C SER A 116 3.48 9.02 2.01
N LEU A 117 2.65 9.98 2.44
CA LEU A 117 1.24 9.72 2.76
C LEU A 117 0.39 9.49 1.50
N LEU A 118 0.90 9.85 0.31
CA LEU A 118 0.20 9.65 -0.96
C LEU A 118 0.44 8.28 -1.60
N VAL A 119 1.22 7.42 -0.94
CA VAL A 119 1.65 6.10 -1.42
C VAL A 119 0.94 5.02 -0.61
#